data_AF-A0A090KXT6-F1
#
_entry.id   AF-A0A090KXT6-F1
#
_cell.length_a   1.000
_cell.length_b   1.000
_cell.length_c   1.000
_cell.angle_alpha   90.00
_cell.angle_beta   90.00
_cell.angle_gamma   90.00
#
_symmetry.space_group_name_H-M   'P 1'
#
loop_
_entity.id
_entity.type
_entity.pdbx_description
1 polymer ?
#
loop_
_entity_poly.entity_id
_entity_poly.type
_entity_poly.pdbx_seq_one_letter_code
_entity_poly.pdbx_strand_id
1 'polypeptide(L)'
;MKLFLIILGISIIFPSLASKKTCEKNFLHEIYAYGDELASESLSQYVNLDVNPCDDFYNYACGTWLNKKDKKVKGEYNFHEHMKDVYNGKFNGKSEAIKKVNEMRKKCNDLGEDYRNDCIKKVDNFGYYAFASFFVRRMKDTLETYTCFKSIKETIRHIKKQFKILLKEKKNLLDKITMKNYLLKIDNMKFEVSDFYLENLRNKTSMEKCYKYFKFSSKKDDVKKMLSNMKNYASFIPSKDKKSKVRCVDFIVNSESNGVKLEFLIDNYAFYLPEMNTLYFNPTICNNRCHNVYYSKLFNYGCSGFTIAHEMFHAFDSEGMNFDYNGKENYDVTTDYSRNIFNNRSKCFVKMYGNKFNNFLTLDEDIADNGGIKIAHRLFIEGKKRLKCSNRVIPKFEKLTQEQLFYINLARSICKNPNENPDKPDDENYEGNPKDFRIWKVLSNSKSFAKAFQCKVGEKMNPKDKCEFW
;
A
#
# COMPACT_ATOMS: atom_id res chain seq x y z
N MET A 1 23.51 -1.81 24.22
CA MET A 1 24.81 -2.24 23.66
C MET A 1 25.22 -3.62 24.20
N LYS A 2 24.37 -4.64 24.04
CA LYS A 2 24.64 -6.02 24.49
C LYS A 2 23.90 -7.10 23.66
N LEU A 3 23.62 -6.83 22.38
CA LEU A 3 23.07 -7.82 21.43
C LEU A 3 23.81 -7.90 20.09
N PHE A 4 24.96 -7.23 19.96
CA PHE A 4 25.72 -7.15 18.71
C PHE A 4 26.82 -8.22 18.56
N LEU A 5 26.96 -9.15 19.52
CA LEU A 5 28.09 -10.09 19.59
C LEU A 5 27.75 -11.56 19.31
N ILE A 6 26.52 -11.90 18.87
CA ILE A 6 26.16 -13.30 18.54
C ILE A 6 26.20 -13.57 17.02
N ILE A 7 26.60 -12.60 16.18
CA ILE A 7 26.64 -12.78 14.72
C ILE A 7 28.03 -13.21 14.19
N LEU A 8 29.07 -13.24 15.02
CA LEU A 8 30.42 -13.65 14.62
C LEU A 8 30.84 -14.95 15.29
N GLY A 9 30.41 -16.07 14.70
CA GLY A 9 30.91 -17.38 15.05
C GLY A 9 29.93 -18.48 14.69
N ILE A 10 30.06 -19.02 13.48
CA ILE A 10 30.02 -20.45 13.13
C ILE A 10 29.94 -20.54 11.60
N SER A 11 31.12 -20.62 10.99
CA SER A 11 31.30 -21.19 9.65
C SER A 11 31.48 -22.70 9.83
N ILE A 12 30.38 -23.49 9.87
CA ILE A 12 30.47 -24.95 9.82
C ILE A 12 29.28 -25.52 9.03
N ILE A 13 29.59 -26.00 7.81
CA ILE A 13 29.08 -27.20 7.12
C ILE A 13 27.63 -27.61 7.45
N PHE A 14 26.69 -27.37 6.52
CA PHE A 14 25.40 -28.05 6.50
C PHE A 14 25.46 -29.30 5.60
N PRO A 15 25.30 -30.52 6.12
CA PRO A 15 24.72 -31.61 5.35
C PRO A 15 23.20 -31.41 5.27
N SER A 16 22.63 -31.90 4.18
CA SER A 16 21.20 -31.92 3.87
C SER A 16 20.34 -32.42 5.04
N LEU A 17 19.61 -31.51 5.68
CA LEU A 17 18.50 -31.84 6.56
C LEU A 17 17.24 -31.18 6.01
N ALA A 18 16.51 -31.97 5.22
CA ALA A 18 15.07 -31.84 5.05
C ALA A 18 14.42 -32.01 6.44
N SER A 19 14.50 -30.99 7.28
CA SER A 19 13.92 -31.03 8.62
C SER A 19 12.45 -30.60 8.57
N LYS A 20 11.64 -31.42 9.24
CA LYS A 20 10.19 -31.36 9.27
C LYS A 20 9.68 -29.97 9.68
N LYS A 21 8.66 -29.50 8.94
CA LYS A 21 7.84 -28.31 9.23
C LYS A 21 7.06 -28.48 10.54
N THR A 22 7.70 -28.26 11.68
CA THR A 22 7.05 -28.17 13.00
C THR A 22 7.62 -27.01 13.79
N CYS A 23 6.73 -26.20 14.38
CA CYS A 23 7.03 -24.98 15.13
C CYS A 23 7.68 -25.23 16.51
N GLU A 24 8.33 -26.37 16.73
CA GLU A 24 8.81 -26.77 18.07
C GLU A 24 10.34 -26.76 18.19
N LYS A 25 10.78 -26.02 19.22
CA LYS A 25 12.08 -26.08 19.93
C LYS A 25 13.34 -26.06 19.09
N ASN A 26 13.61 -24.91 18.47
CA ASN A 26 14.94 -24.50 17.98
C ASN A 26 15.10 -22.99 18.17
N PHE A 27 16.26 -22.40 17.84
CA PHE A 27 16.55 -20.95 17.81
C PHE A 27 15.41 -20.06 17.24
N LEU A 28 14.57 -20.62 16.37
CA LEU A 28 13.32 -20.01 15.90
C LEU A 28 12.33 -19.63 17.02
N HIS A 29 12.34 -20.31 18.17
CA HIS A 29 11.45 -20.04 19.30
C HIS A 29 11.69 -18.67 19.91
N GLU A 30 12.95 -18.25 20.08
CA GLU A 30 13.27 -16.91 20.61
C GLU A 30 12.86 -15.81 19.63
N ILE A 31 13.08 -16.02 18.33
CA ILE A 31 12.63 -15.10 17.29
C ILE A 31 11.09 -15.00 17.27
N TYR A 32 10.39 -16.11 17.45
CA TYR A 32 8.94 -16.12 17.53
C TYR A 32 8.43 -15.46 18.82
N ALA A 33 9.02 -15.74 19.98
CA ALA A 33 8.66 -15.08 21.23
C ALA A 33 8.85 -13.55 21.10
N TYR A 34 9.99 -13.11 20.57
CA TYR A 34 10.24 -11.70 20.28
C TYR A 34 9.20 -11.11 19.32
N GLY A 35 8.85 -11.84 18.26
CA GLY A 35 7.81 -11.43 17.33
C GLY A 35 6.42 -11.31 17.97
N ASP A 36 6.10 -12.16 18.95
CA ASP A 36 4.83 -12.09 19.69
C ASP A 36 4.80 -10.92 20.67
N GLU A 37 5.92 -10.63 21.33
CA GLU A 37 6.06 -9.43 22.16
C GLU A 37 5.88 -8.15 21.33
N LEU A 38 6.55 -8.05 20.17
CA LEU A 38 6.38 -6.93 19.26
C LEU A 38 4.93 -6.80 18.77
N ALA A 39 4.27 -7.92 18.45
CA ALA A 39 2.86 -7.90 18.05
C ALA A 39 1.95 -7.46 19.21
N SER A 40 2.24 -7.90 20.44
CA SER A 40 1.52 -7.49 21.66
C SER A 40 1.65 -5.99 21.92
N GLU A 41 2.86 -5.46 21.87
CA GLU A 41 3.11 -4.02 22.01
C GLU A 41 2.38 -3.23 20.94
N SER A 42 2.44 -3.71 19.69
CA SER A 42 1.75 -3.09 18.58
C SER A 42 0.23 -3.10 18.78
N LEU A 43 -0.37 -4.23 19.14
CA LEU A 43 -1.82 -4.36 19.36
C LEU A 43 -2.30 -3.50 20.53
N SER A 44 -1.54 -3.46 21.62
CA SER A 44 -1.85 -2.66 22.83
C SER A 44 -1.96 -1.16 22.54
N GLN A 45 -1.36 -0.69 21.45
CA GLN A 45 -1.44 0.72 21.05
C GLN A 45 -2.77 1.09 20.37
N TYR A 46 -3.60 0.12 19.99
CA TYR A 46 -4.74 0.30 19.10
C TYR A 46 -6.03 -0.36 19.61
N VAL A 47 -5.94 -1.64 19.99
CA VAL A 47 -7.11 -2.46 20.30
C VAL A 47 -7.73 -2.00 21.60
N ASN A 48 -9.05 -1.85 21.60
CA ASN A 48 -9.87 -1.63 22.78
C ASN A 48 -10.78 -2.85 22.98
N LEU A 49 -10.42 -3.70 23.96
CA LEU A 49 -11.14 -4.94 24.24
C LEU A 49 -12.47 -4.74 25.00
N ASP A 50 -12.76 -3.52 25.46
CA ASP A 50 -14.01 -3.19 26.17
C ASP A 50 -15.18 -2.93 25.20
N VAL A 51 -14.89 -2.81 23.91
CA VAL A 51 -15.90 -2.60 22.86
C VAL A 51 -16.38 -3.94 22.33
N ASN A 52 -17.68 -4.10 22.10
CA ASN A 52 -18.19 -5.28 21.40
C ASN A 52 -17.84 -5.20 19.91
N PRO A 53 -17.06 -6.15 19.35
CA PRO A 53 -16.69 -6.14 17.93
C PRO A 53 -17.89 -6.34 17.00
N CYS A 54 -19.04 -6.81 17.47
CA CYS A 54 -20.23 -6.95 16.64
C CYS A 54 -21.04 -5.65 16.51
N ASP A 55 -20.82 -4.70 17.42
CA ASP A 55 -21.46 -3.39 17.44
C ASP A 55 -20.58 -2.32 16.79
N ASP A 56 -19.29 -2.31 17.12
CA ASP A 56 -18.33 -1.33 16.61
C ASP A 56 -16.90 -1.91 16.52
N PHE A 57 -16.63 -2.61 15.42
CA PHE A 57 -15.29 -3.17 15.23
C PHE A 57 -14.22 -2.09 14.95
N TYR A 58 -14.60 -0.84 14.64
CA TYR A 58 -13.63 0.27 14.47
C TYR A 58 -13.06 0.67 15.80
N ASN A 59 -13.94 0.99 16.74
CA ASN A 59 -13.50 1.33 18.08
C ASN A 59 -12.87 0.12 18.76
N TYR A 60 -13.31 -1.10 18.46
CA TYR A 60 -12.62 -2.30 18.92
C TYR A 60 -11.17 -2.39 18.41
N ALA A 61 -10.93 -2.15 17.11
CA ALA A 61 -9.60 -2.31 16.52
C ALA A 61 -8.69 -1.07 16.67
N CYS A 62 -9.25 0.14 16.74
CA CYS A 62 -8.55 1.42 16.70
C CYS A 62 -8.78 2.31 17.95
N GLY A 63 -9.69 1.96 18.85
CA GLY A 63 -10.18 2.85 19.92
C GLY A 63 -9.11 3.37 20.86
N THR A 64 -8.14 2.53 21.23
CA THR A 64 -7.01 2.96 22.08
C THR A 64 -6.13 3.96 21.36
N TRP A 65 -5.97 3.83 20.04
CA TRP A 65 -5.19 4.77 19.23
C TRP A 65 -5.93 6.11 19.05
N LEU A 66 -7.25 6.09 18.87
CA LEU A 66 -8.08 7.30 18.73
C LEU A 66 -8.01 8.21 19.96
N ASN A 67 -7.87 7.62 21.15
CA ASN A 67 -7.82 8.34 22.42
C ASN A 67 -6.44 8.94 22.75
N LYS A 68 -5.41 8.72 21.91
CA LYS A 68 -4.08 9.30 22.12
C LYS A 68 -4.05 10.77 21.72
N LYS A 69 -3.43 11.61 22.58
CA LYS A 69 -3.17 13.03 22.29
C LYS A 69 -2.24 13.22 21.10
N ASP A 70 -1.22 12.36 20.96
CA ASP A 70 -0.37 12.29 19.77
C ASP A 70 -0.74 11.01 19.01
N LYS A 71 -1.41 11.16 17.87
CA LYS A 71 -1.85 10.05 17.01
C LYS A 71 -0.70 9.52 16.15
N LYS A 72 0.52 10.04 16.31
CA LYS A 72 1.72 9.48 15.65
C LYS A 72 1.95 8.03 16.04
N VAL A 73 2.09 7.21 15.03
CA VAL A 73 2.51 5.83 15.18
C VAL A 73 4.04 5.83 15.27
N LYS A 74 4.57 5.48 16.45
CA LYS A 74 6.01 5.45 16.68
C LYS A 74 6.68 4.49 15.69
N GLY A 75 7.49 5.02 14.78
CA GLY A 75 8.24 4.24 13.77
C GLY A 75 7.68 4.28 12.34
N GLU A 76 6.50 4.86 12.12
CA GLU A 76 5.92 5.00 10.78
C GLU A 76 6.47 6.24 10.07
N TYR A 77 7.50 6.09 9.25
CA TYR A 77 8.08 7.19 8.46
C TYR A 77 7.41 7.24 7.08
N ASN A 78 6.39 8.08 6.93
CA ASN A 78 5.70 8.30 5.65
C ASN A 78 6.20 9.56 4.93
N PHE A 79 5.82 9.71 3.66
CA PHE A 79 6.30 10.82 2.84
C PHE A 79 5.77 12.18 3.32
N HIS A 80 4.55 12.24 3.84
CA HIS A 80 3.98 13.48 4.37
C HIS A 80 4.80 14.04 5.56
N GLU A 81 5.23 13.18 6.49
CA GLU A 81 6.13 13.59 7.58
C GLU A 81 7.50 14.00 7.05
N HIS A 82 8.02 13.31 6.03
CA HIS A 82 9.26 13.70 5.36
C HIS A 82 9.17 15.10 4.76
N MET A 83 8.04 15.45 4.13
CA MET A 83 7.84 16.77 3.54
C MET A 83 7.85 17.88 4.59
N LYS A 84 7.30 17.65 5.80
CA LYS A 84 7.42 18.60 6.92
C LYS A 84 8.89 18.88 7.29
N ASP A 85 9.70 17.83 7.38
CA ASP A 85 11.15 17.95 7.62
C ASP A 85 11.86 18.71 6.48
N VAL A 86 11.49 18.43 5.22
CA VAL A 86 12.02 19.13 4.03
C VAL A 86 11.73 20.63 4.12
N TYR A 87 10.48 21.00 4.36
CA TYR A 87 10.04 22.40 4.39
C TYR A 87 10.63 23.18 5.57
N ASN A 88 10.88 22.52 6.70
CA ASN A 88 11.59 23.09 7.84
C ASN A 88 13.11 23.21 7.61
N GLY A 89 13.60 22.86 6.42
CA GLY A 89 14.99 23.04 6.01
C GLY A 89 15.97 22.01 6.58
N LYS A 90 15.47 20.92 7.20
CA LYS A 90 16.30 19.86 7.82
C LYS A 90 17.32 19.24 6.85
N PHE A 91 17.03 19.29 5.56
CA PHE A 91 17.86 18.71 4.50
C PHE A 91 18.61 19.73 3.64
N ASN A 92 18.49 21.04 3.91
CA ASN A 92 19.16 22.09 3.13
C ASN A 92 20.69 21.96 3.15
N GLY A 93 21.28 21.53 4.27
CA GLY A 93 22.72 21.26 4.37
C GLY A 93 23.16 19.92 3.79
N LYS A 94 22.21 19.09 3.31
CA LYS A 94 22.48 17.73 2.82
C LYS A 94 22.28 17.58 1.30
N SER A 95 21.56 18.51 0.68
CA SER A 95 21.27 18.53 -0.75
C SER A 95 21.13 19.95 -1.28
N GLU A 96 21.95 20.29 -2.27
CA GLU A 96 21.87 21.59 -2.95
C GLU A 96 20.58 21.69 -3.78
N ALA A 97 20.10 20.59 -4.36
CA ALA A 97 18.79 20.53 -5.00
C ALA A 97 17.66 20.90 -4.04
N ILE A 98 17.57 20.24 -2.86
CA ILE A 98 16.51 20.55 -1.87
C ILE A 98 16.62 21.98 -1.38
N LYS A 99 17.84 22.46 -1.08
CA LYS A 99 18.08 23.84 -0.68
C LYS A 99 17.58 24.82 -1.74
N LYS A 100 17.94 24.60 -3.01
CA LYS A 100 17.51 25.43 -4.14
C LYS A 100 15.99 25.47 -4.27
N VAL A 101 15.31 24.32 -4.19
CA VAL A 101 13.84 24.26 -4.25
C VAL A 101 13.21 24.98 -3.06
N ASN A 102 13.74 24.82 -1.85
CA ASN A 102 13.25 25.55 -0.68
C ASN A 102 13.46 27.07 -0.78
N GLU A 103 14.55 27.53 -1.42
CA GLU A 103 14.73 28.95 -1.74
C GLU A 103 13.71 29.45 -2.78
N MET A 104 13.40 28.65 -3.80
CA MET A 104 12.33 28.95 -4.77
C MET A 104 10.97 29.06 -4.08
N ARG A 105 10.67 28.14 -3.16
CA ARG A 105 9.43 28.12 -2.39
C ARG A 105 9.29 29.37 -1.53
N LYS A 106 10.37 29.80 -0.87
CA LYS A 106 10.40 31.07 -0.12
C LYS A 106 10.15 32.28 -1.02
N LYS A 107 10.64 32.26 -2.26
CA LYS A 107 10.43 33.35 -3.23
C LYS A 107 8.96 33.54 -3.60
N CYS A 108 8.14 32.49 -3.55
CA CYS A 108 6.69 32.59 -3.75
C CYS A 108 5.99 33.45 -2.68
N ASN A 109 6.59 33.66 -1.50
CA ASN A 109 6.01 34.49 -0.45
C ASN A 109 5.93 35.98 -0.82
N ASP A 110 6.70 36.40 -1.84
CA ASP A 110 6.66 37.75 -2.40
C ASP A 110 5.33 38.03 -3.14
N LEU A 111 4.50 37.00 -3.40
CA LEU A 111 3.20 37.11 -4.06
C LEU A 111 2.03 37.26 -3.08
N GLY A 112 0.93 37.81 -3.58
CA GLY A 112 -0.39 37.76 -2.92
C GLY A 112 -0.91 36.33 -2.75
N GLU A 113 -1.90 36.14 -1.87
CA GLU A 113 -2.32 34.82 -1.37
C GLU A 113 -2.70 33.82 -2.47
N ASP A 114 -3.57 34.21 -3.41
CA ASP A 114 -4.04 33.33 -4.50
C ASP A 114 -2.89 32.84 -5.39
N TYR A 115 -1.97 33.74 -5.76
CA TYR A 115 -0.84 33.41 -6.62
C TYR A 115 0.29 32.70 -5.86
N ARG A 116 0.39 32.90 -4.54
CA ARG A 116 1.38 32.23 -3.68
C ARG A 116 1.14 30.73 -3.64
N ASN A 117 -0.10 30.29 -3.44
CA ASN A 117 -0.44 28.87 -3.35
C ASN A 117 -0.17 28.13 -4.67
N ASP A 118 -0.56 28.71 -5.80
CA ASP A 118 -0.25 28.18 -7.13
C ASP A 118 1.26 28.12 -7.39
N CYS A 119 2.01 29.17 -7.02
CA CYS A 119 3.47 29.20 -7.13
C CYS A 119 4.12 28.09 -6.30
N ILE A 120 3.72 27.92 -5.04
CA ILE A 120 4.23 26.87 -4.15
C ILE A 120 3.94 25.50 -4.74
N LYS A 121 2.71 25.24 -5.22
CA LYS A 121 2.34 23.96 -5.84
C LYS A 121 3.24 23.64 -7.04
N LYS A 122 3.51 24.62 -7.91
CA LYS A 122 4.42 24.45 -9.06
C LYS A 122 5.85 24.17 -8.63
N VAL A 123 6.35 24.87 -7.62
CA VAL A 123 7.71 24.66 -7.08
C VAL A 123 7.82 23.29 -6.41
N ASP A 124 6.82 22.87 -5.66
CA ASP A 124 6.80 21.57 -4.97
C ASP A 124 6.74 20.42 -5.99
N ASN A 125 5.94 20.54 -7.05
CA ASN A 125 5.93 19.57 -8.16
C ASN A 125 7.30 19.49 -8.86
N PHE A 126 7.93 20.62 -9.16
CA PHE A 126 9.28 20.65 -9.73
C PHE A 126 10.33 20.06 -8.77
N GLY A 127 10.13 20.24 -7.46
CA GLY A 127 10.97 19.70 -6.40
C GLY A 127 10.76 18.23 -6.07
N TYR A 128 9.66 17.63 -6.55
CA TYR A 128 9.19 16.32 -6.12
C TYR A 128 10.26 15.24 -6.26
N TYR A 129 11.02 15.25 -7.36
CA TYR A 129 12.12 14.30 -7.55
C TYR A 129 13.20 14.40 -6.46
N ALA A 130 13.61 15.61 -6.06
CA ALA A 130 14.58 15.79 -4.98
C ALA A 130 14.05 15.25 -3.65
N PHE A 131 12.78 15.56 -3.34
CA PHE A 131 12.13 15.15 -2.11
C PHE A 131 11.95 13.64 -2.05
N ALA A 132 11.35 13.05 -3.08
CA ALA A 132 11.17 11.60 -3.21
C ALA A 132 12.51 10.85 -3.18
N SER A 133 13.54 11.34 -3.89
CA SER A 133 14.87 10.74 -3.86
C SER A 133 15.43 10.67 -2.44
N PHE A 134 15.32 11.76 -1.67
CA PHE A 134 15.80 11.79 -0.29
C PHE A 134 14.97 10.94 0.67
N PHE A 135 13.65 10.93 0.50
CA PHE A 135 12.75 10.06 1.25
C PHE A 135 13.18 8.60 1.10
N VAL A 136 13.31 8.15 -0.15
CA VAL A 136 13.59 6.77 -0.47
C VAL A 136 15.00 6.36 -0.03
N ARG A 137 16.01 7.23 -0.16
CA ARG A 137 17.37 6.96 0.33
C ARG A 137 17.44 6.69 1.83
N ARG A 138 16.47 7.16 2.61
CA ARG A 138 16.39 6.92 4.06
C ARG A 138 15.75 5.58 4.39
N MET A 139 15.02 4.97 3.46
CA MET A 139 14.55 3.60 3.57
C MET A 139 15.75 2.69 3.39
N LYS A 140 16.38 2.31 4.51
CA LYS A 140 17.62 1.54 4.53
C LYS A 140 17.44 0.19 3.81
N ASP A 141 18.46 -0.19 3.03
CA ASP A 141 18.63 -1.55 2.52
C ASP A 141 19.09 -2.46 3.66
N THR A 142 18.16 -2.78 4.55
CA THR A 142 18.42 -3.67 5.66
C THR A 142 18.03 -5.10 5.32
N LEU A 143 18.57 -6.04 6.09
CA LEU A 143 18.20 -7.44 6.01
C LEU A 143 16.69 -7.62 6.23
N GLU A 144 16.06 -6.79 7.05
CA GLU A 144 14.62 -6.77 7.31
C GLU A 144 13.83 -6.40 6.05
N THR A 145 14.22 -5.34 5.32
CA THR A 145 13.57 -4.95 4.06
C THR A 145 13.64 -6.07 3.02
N TYR A 146 14.82 -6.67 2.85
CA TYR A 146 15.00 -7.82 1.94
C TYR A 146 14.13 -9.02 2.36
N THR A 147 14.10 -9.34 3.66
CA THR A 147 13.32 -10.43 4.22
C THR A 147 11.81 -10.20 4.04
N CYS A 148 11.36 -8.96 4.22
CA CYS A 148 9.97 -8.57 3.98
C CYS A 148 9.57 -8.79 2.52
N PHE A 149 10.35 -8.30 1.55
CA PHE A 149 9.99 -8.48 0.14
C PHE A 149 10.04 -9.94 -0.31
N LYS A 150 10.96 -10.74 0.25
CA LYS A 150 10.95 -12.20 0.07
C LYS A 150 9.66 -12.82 0.60
N SER A 151 9.19 -12.37 1.77
CA SER A 151 7.92 -12.79 2.40
C SER A 151 6.69 -12.39 1.56
N ILE A 152 6.66 -11.15 1.02
CA ILE A 152 5.61 -10.67 0.11
C ILE A 152 5.60 -11.50 -1.19
N LYS A 153 6.76 -11.75 -1.79
CA LYS A 153 6.88 -12.57 -3.02
C LYS A 153 6.42 -14.01 -2.80
N GLU A 154 6.65 -14.60 -1.63
CA GLU A 154 6.06 -15.90 -1.26
C GLU A 154 4.53 -15.78 -1.16
N THR A 155 4.04 -14.76 -0.47
CA THR A 155 2.61 -14.51 -0.26
C THR A 155 1.83 -14.36 -1.58
N ILE A 156 2.36 -13.59 -2.54
CA ILE A 156 1.78 -13.44 -3.88
C ILE A 156 1.58 -14.78 -4.59
N ARG A 157 2.54 -15.71 -4.49
CA ARG A 157 2.41 -17.04 -5.11
C ARG A 157 1.23 -17.82 -4.51
N HIS A 158 1.03 -17.74 -3.20
CA HIS A 158 -0.10 -18.38 -2.53
C HIS A 158 -1.43 -17.69 -2.87
N ILE A 159 -1.44 -16.35 -2.96
CA ILE A 159 -2.63 -15.58 -3.37
C ILE A 159 -3.03 -15.94 -4.79
N LYS A 160 -2.12 -15.93 -5.76
CA LYS A 160 -2.38 -16.40 -7.14
C LYS A 160 -3.02 -17.78 -7.16
N LYS A 161 -2.52 -18.72 -6.34
CA LYS A 161 -3.12 -20.06 -6.23
C LYS A 161 -4.55 -19.99 -5.71
N GLN A 162 -4.80 -19.28 -4.62
CA GLN A 162 -6.15 -19.15 -4.05
C GLN A 162 -7.11 -18.42 -4.99
N PHE A 163 -6.63 -17.41 -5.71
CA PHE A 163 -7.42 -16.66 -6.68
C PHE A 163 -7.86 -17.55 -7.85
N LYS A 164 -6.95 -18.33 -8.43
CA LYS A 164 -7.32 -19.31 -9.47
C LYS A 164 -8.33 -20.35 -8.98
N ILE A 165 -8.26 -20.77 -7.71
CA ILE A 165 -9.27 -21.68 -7.14
C ILE A 165 -10.62 -20.97 -7.03
N LEU A 166 -10.63 -19.72 -6.54
CA LEU A 166 -11.85 -18.92 -6.43
C LEU A 166 -12.54 -18.73 -7.79
N LEU A 167 -11.78 -18.37 -8.83
CA LEU A 167 -12.33 -18.22 -10.18
C LEU A 167 -12.97 -19.52 -10.67
N LYS A 168 -12.33 -20.68 -10.46
CA LYS A 168 -12.88 -21.99 -10.85
C LYS A 168 -14.16 -22.35 -10.10
N GLU A 169 -14.26 -22.01 -8.82
CA GLU A 169 -15.49 -22.18 -8.03
C GLU A 169 -16.63 -21.29 -8.55
N LYS A 170 -16.28 -20.11 -9.09
CA LYS A 170 -17.20 -19.12 -9.67
C LYS A 170 -17.32 -19.24 -11.19
N LYS A 171 -17.20 -20.45 -11.75
CA LYS A 171 -17.30 -20.70 -13.21
C LYS A 171 -18.64 -20.29 -13.85
N ASN A 172 -19.67 -20.02 -13.06
CA ASN A 172 -20.95 -19.51 -13.54
C ASN A 172 -20.95 -17.99 -13.74
N LEU A 173 -19.88 -17.28 -13.35
CA LEU A 173 -19.75 -15.84 -13.53
C LEU A 173 -19.06 -15.44 -14.83
N LEU A 174 -18.26 -16.35 -15.37
CA LEU A 174 -17.41 -16.12 -16.52
C LEU A 174 -17.61 -17.26 -17.50
N ASP A 175 -17.76 -16.94 -18.79
CA ASP A 175 -17.71 -18.00 -19.81
C ASP A 175 -16.31 -18.60 -19.95
N LYS A 176 -16.20 -19.66 -20.75
CA LYS A 176 -14.96 -20.42 -20.93
C LYS A 176 -13.83 -19.56 -21.50
N ILE A 177 -14.13 -18.59 -22.37
CA ILE A 177 -13.14 -17.73 -23.01
C ILE A 177 -12.56 -16.78 -21.97
N THR A 178 -13.43 -16.06 -21.28
CA THR A 178 -13.07 -15.10 -20.23
C THR A 178 -12.33 -15.79 -19.10
N MET A 179 -12.80 -16.96 -18.65
CA MET A 179 -12.12 -17.76 -17.62
C MET A 179 -10.68 -18.13 -18.02
N LYS A 180 -10.47 -18.58 -19.27
CA LYS A 180 -9.14 -18.91 -19.78
C LYS A 180 -8.23 -17.69 -19.77
N ASN A 181 -8.74 -16.54 -20.25
CA ASN A 181 -7.98 -15.30 -20.31
C ASN A 181 -7.60 -14.79 -18.92
N TYR A 182 -8.53 -14.85 -17.95
CA TYR A 182 -8.27 -14.42 -16.58
C TYR A 182 -7.26 -15.30 -15.87
N LEU A 183 -7.35 -16.63 -16.04
CA LEU A 183 -6.34 -17.55 -15.50
C LEU A 183 -4.94 -17.25 -16.08
N LEU A 184 -4.85 -17.00 -17.39
CA LEU A 184 -3.60 -16.64 -18.06
C LEU A 184 -3.06 -15.29 -17.55
N LYS A 185 -3.93 -14.31 -17.32
CA LYS A 185 -3.58 -13.01 -16.75
C LYS A 185 -3.02 -13.14 -15.33
N ILE A 186 -3.64 -13.93 -14.46
CA ILE A 186 -3.12 -14.22 -13.10
C ILE A 186 -1.75 -14.91 -13.18
N ASP A 187 -1.58 -15.88 -14.07
CA ASP A 187 -0.32 -16.61 -14.19
C ASP A 187 0.84 -15.69 -14.63
N ASN A 188 0.59 -14.81 -15.60
CA ASN A 188 1.60 -13.87 -16.13
C ASN A 188 1.75 -12.57 -15.34
N MET A 189 0.87 -12.31 -14.36
CA MET A 189 0.93 -11.09 -13.55
C MET A 189 2.29 -10.94 -12.88
N LYS A 190 2.96 -9.82 -13.14
CA LYS A 190 4.29 -9.55 -12.59
C LYS A 190 4.15 -8.87 -11.23
N PHE A 191 5.24 -8.89 -10.49
CA PHE A 191 5.37 -8.15 -9.26
C PHE A 191 6.75 -7.53 -9.26
N GLU A 192 6.78 -6.21 -9.22
CA GLU A 192 7.99 -5.43 -9.12
C GLU A 192 8.17 -5.02 -7.66
N VAL A 193 9.23 -5.56 -7.07
CA VAL A 193 9.74 -5.01 -5.82
C VAL A 193 10.36 -3.67 -6.14
N SER A 194 10.21 -2.77 -5.18
CA SER A 194 10.75 -1.44 -5.24
C SER A 194 12.19 -1.28 -5.70
N ASP A 195 13.03 -2.29 -5.56
CA ASP A 195 14.47 -2.21 -5.80
C ASP A 195 14.81 -1.65 -7.19
N PHE A 196 14.19 -2.12 -8.28
CA PHE A 196 14.61 -1.69 -9.63
C PHE A 196 14.30 -0.22 -9.96
N TYR A 197 13.08 0.27 -9.66
CA TYR A 197 12.73 1.67 -9.92
C TYR A 197 13.25 2.61 -8.83
N LEU A 198 13.35 2.13 -7.57
CA LEU A 198 13.92 2.92 -6.50
C LEU A 198 15.43 3.08 -6.65
N GLU A 199 16.19 2.15 -7.23
CA GLU A 199 17.62 2.36 -7.50
C GLU A 199 17.84 3.62 -8.35
N ASN A 200 16.99 3.80 -9.37
CA ASN A 200 16.97 5.04 -10.14
C ASN A 200 16.54 6.22 -9.26
N LEU A 201 15.42 6.15 -8.55
CA LEU A 201 14.94 7.26 -7.73
C LEU A 201 15.92 7.66 -6.60
N ARG A 202 16.61 6.71 -5.97
CA ARG A 202 17.55 6.87 -4.84
C ARG A 202 18.89 7.49 -5.23
N ASN A 203 19.24 7.51 -6.51
CA ASN A 203 20.56 7.97 -6.94
C ASN A 203 20.71 9.49 -6.74
N LYS A 204 21.31 9.90 -5.62
CA LYS A 204 21.54 11.32 -5.27
C LYS A 204 22.38 12.01 -6.33
N THR A 205 23.43 11.37 -6.85
CA THR A 205 24.33 11.99 -7.82
C THR A 205 23.58 12.40 -9.08
N SER A 206 22.74 11.50 -9.61
CA SER A 206 21.91 11.81 -10.77
C SER A 206 20.82 12.85 -10.45
N MET A 207 20.22 12.79 -9.27
CA MET A 207 19.24 13.79 -8.83
C MET A 207 19.84 15.19 -8.75
N GLU A 208 20.94 15.36 -8.02
CA GLU A 208 21.64 16.64 -7.89
C GLU A 208 22.09 17.18 -9.26
N LYS A 209 22.53 16.28 -10.16
CA LYS A 209 22.91 16.64 -11.52
C LYS A 209 21.75 17.24 -12.31
N CYS A 210 20.53 16.73 -12.17
CA CYS A 210 19.36 17.29 -12.81
C CYS A 210 19.11 18.74 -12.34
N TYR A 211 19.04 18.96 -11.03
CA TYR A 211 18.82 20.31 -10.49
C TYR A 211 20.00 21.27 -10.71
N LYS A 212 21.20 20.77 -11.02
CA LYS A 212 22.35 21.59 -11.45
C LYS A 212 22.13 22.24 -12.81
N TYR A 213 21.39 21.62 -13.73
CA TYR A 213 21.05 22.21 -15.03
C TYR A 213 20.08 23.38 -14.89
N PHE A 214 19.25 23.40 -13.85
CA PHE A 214 18.32 24.49 -13.61
C PHE A 214 19.03 25.78 -13.17
N LYS A 215 18.87 26.83 -13.98
CA LYS A 215 19.43 28.16 -13.75
C LYS A 215 18.45 29.01 -12.94
N PHE A 216 18.79 29.27 -11.69
CA PHE A 216 18.04 30.15 -10.79
C PHE A 216 18.97 30.77 -9.75
N SER A 217 18.78 32.05 -9.48
CA SER A 217 19.41 32.77 -8.38
C SER A 217 18.34 33.47 -7.54
N SER A 218 18.18 33.05 -6.29
CA SER A 218 17.23 33.64 -5.33
C SER A 218 17.43 35.14 -5.09
N LYS A 219 18.64 35.67 -5.35
CA LYS A 219 18.98 37.10 -5.25
C LYS A 219 18.66 37.91 -6.50
N LYS A 220 18.72 37.31 -7.70
CA LYS A 220 18.67 38.04 -8.97
C LYS A 220 17.38 37.81 -9.76
N ASP A 221 16.79 36.64 -9.63
CA ASP A 221 15.63 36.24 -10.43
C ASP A 221 14.34 36.47 -9.63
N ASP A 222 13.34 37.08 -10.28
CA ASP A 222 12.00 37.22 -9.74
C ASP A 222 11.17 35.93 -9.92
N VAL A 223 9.96 35.92 -9.35
CA VAL A 223 9.06 34.76 -9.42
C VAL A 223 8.67 34.45 -10.87
N LYS A 224 8.46 35.47 -11.72
CA LYS A 224 8.07 35.29 -13.12
C LYS A 224 9.16 34.57 -13.91
N LYS A 225 10.41 35.00 -13.77
CA LYS A 225 11.58 34.38 -14.40
C LYS A 225 11.83 32.98 -13.86
N MET A 226 11.68 32.76 -12.56
CA MET A 226 11.77 31.43 -11.95
C MET A 226 10.76 30.45 -12.58
N LEU A 227 9.47 30.82 -12.62
CA LEU A 227 8.41 29.98 -13.20
C LEU A 227 8.61 29.76 -14.71
N SER A 228 9.08 30.78 -15.44
CA SER A 228 9.44 30.65 -16.86
C SER A 228 10.59 29.67 -17.07
N ASN A 229 11.64 29.74 -16.25
CA ASN A 229 12.76 28.82 -16.31
C ASN A 229 12.32 27.39 -16.01
N MET A 230 11.39 27.18 -15.07
CA MET A 230 10.87 25.84 -14.74
C MET A 230 10.15 25.22 -15.94
N LYS A 231 9.29 26.00 -16.61
CA LYS A 231 8.60 25.55 -17.85
C LYS A 231 9.59 25.17 -18.95
N ASN A 232 10.69 25.90 -19.06
CA ASN A 232 11.73 25.68 -20.07
C ASN A 232 12.87 24.75 -19.62
N TYR A 233 12.72 24.02 -18.50
CA TYR A 233 13.80 23.26 -17.87
C TYR A 233 14.55 22.33 -18.83
N ALA A 234 13.82 21.60 -19.70
CA ALA A 234 14.41 20.67 -20.66
C ALA A 234 15.42 21.33 -21.63
N SER A 235 15.28 22.63 -21.89
CA SER A 235 16.18 23.40 -22.76
C SER A 235 17.54 23.69 -22.12
N PHE A 236 17.64 23.65 -20.78
CA PHE A 236 18.89 23.89 -20.06
C PHE A 236 19.80 22.66 -19.99
N ILE A 237 19.28 21.48 -20.36
CA ILE A 237 20.06 20.25 -20.33
C ILE A 237 20.89 20.17 -21.62
N PRO A 238 22.23 20.01 -21.54
CA PRO A 238 23.08 19.92 -22.71
C PRO A 238 22.65 18.81 -23.66
N SER A 239 22.52 19.11 -24.95
CA SER A 239 22.11 18.15 -25.99
C SER A 239 23.03 16.92 -26.08
N LYS A 240 24.33 17.10 -25.77
CA LYS A 240 25.32 16.02 -25.71
C LYS A 240 25.10 15.02 -24.57
N ASP A 241 24.42 15.41 -23.49
CA ASP A 241 24.14 14.54 -22.34
C ASP A 241 22.77 13.88 -22.46
N LYS A 242 22.60 13.06 -23.50
CA LYS A 242 21.33 12.40 -23.83
C LYS A 242 20.77 11.60 -22.65
N LYS A 243 21.63 10.87 -21.92
CA LYS A 243 21.24 10.04 -20.76
C LYS A 243 20.65 10.89 -19.63
N SER A 244 21.29 11.99 -19.27
CA SER A 244 20.74 12.88 -18.24
C SER A 244 19.53 13.63 -18.75
N LYS A 245 19.47 13.97 -20.05
CA LYS A 245 18.30 14.62 -20.64
C LYS A 245 17.04 13.79 -20.48
N VAL A 246 17.07 12.52 -20.91
CA VAL A 246 15.93 11.59 -20.76
C VAL A 246 15.53 11.52 -19.29
N ARG A 247 16.46 11.13 -18.42
CA ARG A 247 16.22 10.96 -17.00
C ARG A 247 15.63 12.21 -16.34
N CYS A 248 16.27 13.36 -16.53
CA CYS A 248 15.86 14.56 -15.84
C CYS A 248 14.50 15.08 -16.33
N VAL A 249 14.18 14.88 -17.61
CA VAL A 249 12.84 15.18 -18.14
C VAL A 249 11.80 14.26 -17.51
N ASP A 250 12.05 12.95 -17.50
CA ASP A 250 11.12 11.98 -16.90
C ASP A 250 10.85 12.31 -15.43
N PHE A 251 11.90 12.51 -14.63
CA PHE A 251 11.73 12.71 -13.19
C PHE A 251 11.25 14.12 -12.79
N ILE A 252 11.65 15.19 -13.49
CA ILE A 252 11.31 16.58 -13.09
C ILE A 252 10.12 17.13 -13.87
N VAL A 253 10.05 16.87 -15.18
CA VAL A 253 9.00 17.44 -16.03
C VAL A 253 7.78 16.53 -16.01
N ASN A 254 7.98 15.24 -16.24
CA ASN A 254 6.87 14.27 -16.32
C ASN A 254 6.49 13.71 -14.93
N SER A 255 7.35 13.92 -13.93
CA SER A 255 7.21 13.38 -12.57
C SER A 255 6.97 11.88 -12.56
N GLU A 256 7.79 11.13 -13.30
CA GLU A 256 7.65 9.68 -13.46
C GLU A 256 9.00 8.95 -13.55
N SER A 257 8.95 7.63 -13.39
CA SER A 257 10.06 6.71 -13.58
C SER A 257 9.57 5.51 -14.38
N ASN A 258 10.14 5.28 -15.56
CA ASN A 258 9.74 4.19 -16.48
C ASN A 258 8.23 4.18 -16.77
N GLY A 259 7.63 5.35 -17.01
CA GLY A 259 6.19 5.49 -17.29
C GLY A 259 5.27 5.44 -16.06
N VAL A 260 5.82 5.30 -14.84
CA VAL A 260 5.02 5.27 -13.61
C VAL A 260 5.21 6.56 -12.82
N LYS A 261 4.11 7.23 -12.46
CA LYS A 261 4.15 8.49 -11.70
C LYS A 261 4.84 8.32 -10.36
N LEU A 262 5.72 9.27 -10.01
CA LEU A 262 6.47 9.25 -8.76
C LEU A 262 5.55 9.34 -7.53
N GLU A 263 4.41 10.03 -7.66
CA GLU A 263 3.36 10.09 -6.64
C GLU A 263 2.91 8.68 -6.24
N PHE A 264 2.50 7.86 -7.21
CA PHE A 264 2.11 6.47 -6.96
C PHE A 264 3.22 5.63 -6.32
N LEU A 265 4.47 5.82 -6.77
CA LEU A 265 5.61 5.07 -6.23
C LEU A 265 5.94 5.45 -4.78
N ILE A 266 5.52 6.62 -4.30
CA ILE A 266 5.94 7.19 -3.02
C ILE A 266 4.82 7.23 -1.98
N ASP A 267 3.61 7.60 -2.41
CA ASP A 267 2.47 7.84 -1.52
C ASP A 267 1.60 6.61 -1.31
N ASN A 268 1.60 5.66 -2.26
CA ASN A 268 0.85 4.41 -2.14
C ASN A 268 1.71 3.26 -1.57
N TYR A 269 1.14 2.46 -0.68
CA TYR A 269 1.81 1.25 -0.17
C TYR A 269 1.93 0.17 -1.24
N ALA A 270 0.91 0.05 -2.09
CA ALA A 270 0.85 -0.84 -3.24
C ALA A 270 -0.11 -0.26 -4.28
N PHE A 271 0.03 -0.70 -5.53
CA PHE A 271 -0.92 -0.45 -6.61
C PHE A 271 -0.74 -1.48 -7.73
N TYR A 272 -1.76 -1.67 -8.56
CA TYR A 272 -1.69 -2.46 -9.80
C TYR A 272 -1.70 -1.55 -11.03
N LEU A 273 -0.86 -1.86 -12.03
CA LEU A 273 -0.89 -1.21 -13.35
C LEU A 273 -1.40 -2.21 -14.42
N PRO A 274 -2.60 -1.96 -15.00
CA PRO A 274 -3.15 -2.80 -16.05
C PRO A 274 -2.27 -2.91 -17.30
N GLU A 275 -1.64 -1.80 -17.73
CA GLU A 275 -0.83 -1.70 -18.94
C GLU A 275 0.46 -2.52 -18.88
N MET A 276 0.86 -2.92 -17.68
CA MET A 276 2.03 -3.75 -17.45
C MET A 276 1.69 -5.12 -16.86
N ASN A 277 0.41 -5.36 -16.54
CA ASN A 277 -0.06 -6.47 -15.71
C ASN A 277 0.85 -6.69 -14.49
N THR A 278 1.18 -5.62 -13.77
CA THR A 278 2.23 -5.61 -12.74
C THR A 278 1.74 -5.01 -11.43
N LEU A 279 2.01 -5.71 -10.33
CA LEU A 279 1.84 -5.18 -8.98
C LEU A 279 3.10 -4.44 -8.53
N TYR A 280 2.93 -3.23 -7.98
CA TYR A 280 3.98 -2.41 -7.41
C TYR A 280 3.80 -2.29 -5.90
N PHE A 281 4.91 -2.33 -5.15
CA PHE A 281 4.91 -2.18 -3.70
C PHE A 281 6.00 -1.23 -3.25
N ASN A 282 5.65 -0.32 -2.36
CA ASN A 282 6.56 0.63 -1.74
C ASN A 282 7.19 0.00 -0.48
N PRO A 283 8.50 0.18 -0.21
CA PRO A 283 9.18 -0.40 0.95
C PRO A 283 8.59 0.03 2.30
N THR A 284 7.85 1.13 2.36
CA THR A 284 7.13 1.53 3.58
C THR A 284 6.18 0.44 4.08
N ILE A 285 5.67 -0.45 3.21
CA ILE A 285 4.84 -1.59 3.63
C ILE A 285 5.57 -2.51 4.63
N CYS A 286 6.91 -2.59 4.54
CA CYS A 286 7.77 -3.45 5.35
C CYS A 286 8.12 -2.89 6.73
N ASN A 287 7.90 -1.59 6.94
CA ASN A 287 8.16 -0.89 8.20
C ASN A 287 6.87 -0.34 8.82
N ASN A 288 5.72 -0.75 8.30
CA ASN A 288 4.41 -0.33 8.78
C ASN A 288 3.77 -1.43 9.67
N ARG A 289 2.75 -1.06 10.44
CA ARG A 289 1.82 -1.95 11.15
C ARG A 289 1.21 -3.05 10.28
N CYS A 290 1.26 -2.91 8.95
CA CYS A 290 0.74 -3.86 7.98
C CYS A 290 1.57 -5.16 7.85
N HIS A 291 2.89 -5.04 7.78
CA HIS A 291 3.80 -6.19 7.60
C HIS A 291 5.05 -6.01 8.44
N ASN A 292 5.33 -6.97 9.31
CA ASN A 292 6.56 -7.01 10.07
C ASN A 292 7.17 -8.42 9.97
N VAL A 293 8.47 -8.49 9.68
CA VAL A 293 9.19 -9.76 9.45
C VAL A 293 9.25 -10.67 10.67
N TYR A 294 9.06 -10.13 11.88
CA TYR A 294 9.04 -10.88 13.13
C TYR A 294 7.64 -11.40 13.49
N TYR A 295 6.58 -10.78 12.95
CA TYR A 295 5.21 -11.25 13.17
C TYR A 295 4.96 -12.61 12.53
N SER A 296 3.98 -13.35 13.06
CA SER A 296 3.53 -14.57 12.40
C SER A 296 3.01 -14.25 10.98
N LYS A 297 3.31 -15.13 10.02
CA LYS A 297 2.79 -15.00 8.64
C LYS A 297 1.27 -14.86 8.61
N LEU A 298 0.58 -15.59 9.48
CA LEU A 298 -0.89 -15.55 9.60
C LEU A 298 -1.41 -14.18 10.03
N PHE A 299 -0.70 -13.51 10.95
CA PHE A 299 -1.03 -12.15 11.36
C PHE A 299 -0.77 -11.15 10.23
N ASN A 300 0.39 -11.26 9.55
CA ASN A 300 0.72 -10.43 8.39
C ASN A 300 -0.29 -10.58 7.22
N TYR A 301 -0.90 -11.75 7.03
CA TYR A 301 -1.92 -11.94 6.01
C TYR A 301 -3.16 -11.05 6.20
N GLY A 302 -3.43 -10.63 7.43
CA GLY A 302 -4.53 -9.70 7.74
C GLY A 302 -4.44 -8.41 6.93
N CYS A 303 -3.29 -7.73 6.98
CA CYS A 303 -3.09 -6.53 6.18
C CYS A 303 -2.39 -6.83 4.85
N SER A 304 -1.14 -7.29 4.86
CA SER A 304 -0.37 -7.45 3.61
C SER A 304 -1.00 -8.45 2.65
N GLY A 305 -1.59 -9.54 3.15
CA GLY A 305 -2.30 -10.50 2.32
C GLY A 305 -3.56 -9.91 1.67
N PHE A 306 -4.31 -9.10 2.43
CA PHE A 306 -5.43 -8.32 1.91
C PHE A 306 -4.99 -7.29 0.88
N THR A 307 -4.00 -6.45 1.18
CA THR A 307 -3.50 -5.42 0.25
C THR A 307 -3.05 -6.05 -1.06
N ILE A 308 -2.25 -7.12 -1.01
CA ILE A 308 -1.83 -7.82 -2.23
C ILE A 308 -3.04 -8.34 -3.02
N ALA A 309 -3.99 -8.99 -2.35
CA ALA A 309 -5.14 -9.56 -3.02
C ALA A 309 -6.06 -8.47 -3.61
N HIS A 310 -6.26 -7.38 -2.88
CA HIS A 310 -7.00 -6.18 -3.31
C HIS A 310 -6.41 -5.64 -4.61
N GLU A 311 -5.10 -5.35 -4.65
CA GLU A 311 -4.44 -4.87 -5.86
C GLU A 311 -4.55 -5.85 -7.03
N MET A 312 -4.54 -7.16 -6.76
CA MET A 312 -4.75 -8.17 -7.81
C MET A 312 -6.16 -8.14 -8.40
N PHE A 313 -7.18 -7.67 -7.66
CA PHE A 313 -8.54 -7.56 -8.19
C PHE A 313 -8.70 -6.41 -9.19
N HIS A 314 -7.86 -5.37 -9.12
CA HIS A 314 -7.81 -4.32 -10.16
C HIS A 314 -7.41 -4.85 -11.55
N ALA A 315 -6.89 -6.08 -11.64
CA ALA A 315 -6.69 -6.74 -12.93
C ALA A 315 -8.00 -7.18 -13.61
N PHE A 316 -9.13 -7.14 -12.89
CA PHE A 316 -10.44 -7.70 -13.29
C PHE A 316 -11.62 -6.78 -12.97
N ASP A 317 -11.35 -5.52 -12.63
CA ASP A 317 -12.37 -4.49 -12.43
C ASP A 317 -12.78 -3.85 -13.77
N SER A 318 -13.55 -2.76 -13.74
CA SER A 318 -14.08 -2.11 -14.96
C SER A 318 -12.98 -1.69 -15.97
N GLU A 319 -11.80 -1.31 -15.49
CA GLU A 319 -10.66 -0.94 -16.32
C GLU A 319 -9.82 -2.17 -16.68
N GLY A 320 -9.42 -2.94 -15.66
CA GLY A 320 -8.52 -4.08 -15.81
C GLY A 320 -9.04 -5.15 -16.74
N MET A 321 -10.37 -5.35 -16.82
CA MET A 321 -10.98 -6.33 -17.73
C MET A 321 -10.76 -6.06 -19.23
N ASN A 322 -10.23 -4.88 -19.58
CA ASN A 322 -9.89 -4.47 -20.94
C ASN A 322 -8.42 -4.71 -21.30
N PHE A 323 -7.62 -5.29 -20.41
CA PHE A 323 -6.21 -5.57 -20.66
C PHE A 323 -5.91 -7.07 -20.62
N ASP A 324 -5.13 -7.54 -21.60
CA ASP A 324 -4.70 -8.92 -21.68
C ASP A 324 -3.58 -9.25 -20.68
N TYR A 325 -3.07 -10.48 -20.75
CA TYR A 325 -2.04 -10.97 -19.83
C TYR A 325 -0.67 -10.29 -20.03
N ASN A 326 -0.44 -9.63 -21.16
CA ASN A 326 0.75 -8.83 -21.46
C ASN A 326 0.58 -7.35 -21.10
N GLY A 327 -0.61 -6.93 -20.66
CA GLY A 327 -0.94 -5.54 -20.41
C GLY A 327 -1.31 -4.76 -21.67
N LYS A 328 -1.65 -5.44 -22.78
CA LYS A 328 -2.15 -4.78 -23.98
C LYS A 328 -3.66 -4.62 -23.88
N GLU A 329 -4.15 -3.43 -24.24
CA GLU A 329 -5.59 -3.19 -24.38
C GLU A 329 -6.20 -4.14 -25.42
N ASN A 330 -7.18 -4.92 -24.99
CA ASN A 330 -7.88 -5.93 -25.77
C ASN A 330 -9.26 -6.20 -25.14
N TYR A 331 -10.31 -5.66 -25.76
CA TYR A 331 -11.69 -5.81 -25.25
C TYR A 331 -12.23 -7.25 -25.36
N ASP A 332 -11.63 -8.10 -26.19
CA ASP A 332 -12.02 -9.52 -26.35
C ASP A 332 -11.54 -10.41 -25.19
N VAL A 333 -10.72 -9.86 -24.28
CA VAL A 333 -10.28 -10.56 -23.07
C VAL A 333 -11.46 -10.95 -22.20
N THR A 334 -12.48 -10.08 -22.12
CA THR A 334 -13.71 -10.28 -21.38
C THR A 334 -14.88 -10.16 -22.35
N THR A 335 -15.63 -11.24 -22.53
CA THR A 335 -16.78 -11.26 -23.45
C THR A 335 -17.94 -10.41 -22.93
N ASP A 336 -18.83 -9.99 -23.84
CA ASP A 336 -20.05 -9.26 -23.48
C ASP A 336 -20.93 -10.02 -22.48
N TYR A 337 -21.01 -11.34 -22.61
CA TYR A 337 -21.73 -12.19 -21.65
C TYR A 337 -21.17 -12.01 -20.23
N SER A 338 -19.85 -12.11 -20.08
CA SER A 338 -19.20 -12.00 -18.77
C SER A 338 -19.25 -10.56 -18.23
N ARG A 339 -19.11 -9.54 -19.10
CA ARG A 339 -19.28 -8.12 -18.74
C ARG A 339 -20.69 -7.83 -18.22
N ASN A 340 -21.71 -8.36 -18.90
CA ASN A 340 -23.09 -8.18 -18.47
C ASN A 340 -23.37 -8.83 -17.10
N ILE A 341 -22.79 -10.00 -16.83
CA ILE A 341 -22.86 -10.62 -15.50
C ILE A 341 -22.15 -9.74 -14.46
N PHE A 342 -20.95 -9.23 -14.77
CA PHE A 342 -20.20 -8.35 -13.90
C PHE A 342 -21.04 -7.13 -13.52
N ASN A 343 -21.54 -6.40 -14.53
CA ASN A 343 -22.36 -5.20 -14.34
C ASN A 343 -23.65 -5.46 -13.55
N ASN A 344 -24.29 -6.62 -13.75
CA ASN A 344 -25.51 -6.93 -13.02
C ASN A 344 -25.25 -7.29 -11.55
N ARG A 345 -24.14 -7.98 -11.24
CA ARG A 345 -23.79 -8.34 -9.87
C ARG A 345 -23.23 -7.18 -9.07
N SER A 346 -22.50 -6.27 -9.71
CA SER A 346 -21.93 -5.10 -9.06
C SER A 346 -23.00 -4.15 -8.50
N LYS A 347 -24.21 -4.14 -9.08
CA LYS A 347 -25.39 -3.39 -8.56
C LYS A 347 -25.72 -3.68 -7.10
N CYS A 348 -25.40 -4.87 -6.59
CA CYS A 348 -25.60 -5.17 -5.17
C CYS A 348 -24.75 -4.25 -4.28
N PHE A 349 -23.49 -4.01 -4.65
CA PHE A 349 -22.59 -3.12 -3.92
C PHE A 349 -23.07 -1.68 -3.96
N VAL A 350 -23.53 -1.19 -5.11
CA VAL A 350 -24.15 0.15 -5.22
C VAL A 350 -25.30 0.32 -4.22
N LYS A 351 -26.21 -0.68 -4.15
CA LYS A 351 -27.33 -0.66 -3.21
C LYS A 351 -26.88 -0.73 -1.75
N MET A 352 -25.96 -1.64 -1.42
CA MET A 352 -25.53 -1.90 -0.04
C MET A 352 -24.63 -0.79 0.51
N TYR A 353 -23.81 -0.16 -0.34
CA TYR A 353 -22.82 0.82 0.07
C TYR A 353 -23.34 2.26 -0.05
N GLY A 354 -24.51 2.46 -0.67
CA GLY A 354 -25.18 3.77 -0.72
C GLY A 354 -24.47 4.78 -1.63
N ASN A 355 -23.73 4.30 -2.63
CA ASN A 355 -23.04 5.15 -3.59
C ASN A 355 -24.11 5.87 -4.44
N LYS A 356 -24.54 7.06 -4.00
CA LYS A 356 -25.53 7.92 -4.69
C LYS A 356 -25.09 8.32 -6.10
N PHE A 357 -23.78 8.26 -6.35
CA PHE A 357 -23.20 8.42 -7.67
C PHE A 357 -22.66 7.07 -8.13
N ASN A 358 -23.07 6.62 -9.31
CA ASN A 358 -22.47 5.50 -10.06
C ASN A 358 -21.02 5.83 -10.48
N ASN A 359 -20.17 6.26 -9.55
CA ASN A 359 -18.78 6.51 -9.84
C ASN A 359 -18.06 5.15 -9.83
N PHE A 360 -17.79 4.63 -11.03
CA PHE A 360 -17.15 3.32 -11.24
C PHE A 360 -15.90 3.14 -10.37
N LEU A 361 -15.13 4.20 -10.13
CA LEU A 361 -13.96 4.20 -9.25
C LEU A 361 -14.28 3.72 -7.82
N THR A 362 -15.41 4.13 -7.25
CA THR A 362 -15.81 3.68 -5.90
C THR A 362 -16.29 2.22 -5.88
N LEU A 363 -16.92 1.78 -6.97
CA LEU A 363 -17.46 0.43 -7.10
C LEU A 363 -16.35 -0.61 -7.34
N ASP A 364 -15.36 -0.29 -8.15
CA ASP A 364 -14.22 -1.17 -8.43
C ASP A 364 -13.40 -1.42 -7.16
N GLU A 365 -13.18 -0.37 -6.36
CA GLU A 365 -12.56 -0.46 -5.04
C GLU A 365 -13.37 -1.31 -4.05
N ASP A 366 -14.70 -1.16 -4.01
CA ASP A 366 -15.58 -2.00 -3.18
C ASP A 366 -15.51 -3.48 -3.60
N ILE A 367 -15.49 -3.76 -4.92
CA ILE A 367 -15.35 -5.12 -5.45
C ILE A 367 -13.97 -5.70 -5.10
N ALA A 368 -12.91 -4.92 -5.28
CA ALA A 368 -11.54 -5.32 -5.00
C ALA A 368 -11.32 -5.58 -3.52
N ASP A 369 -11.93 -4.80 -2.62
CA ASP A 369 -11.91 -5.08 -1.18
C ASP A 369 -12.62 -6.37 -0.80
N ASN A 370 -13.84 -6.56 -1.30
CA ASN A 370 -14.63 -7.75 -0.96
C ASN A 370 -14.00 -9.03 -1.51
N GLY A 371 -13.43 -8.96 -2.73
CA GLY A 371 -12.59 -10.02 -3.27
C GLY A 371 -11.32 -10.21 -2.45
N GLY A 372 -10.63 -9.11 -2.14
CA GLY A 372 -9.35 -9.07 -1.45
C GLY A 372 -9.41 -9.75 -0.08
N ILE A 373 -10.42 -9.41 0.74
CA ILE A 373 -10.61 -10.03 2.06
C ILE A 373 -10.94 -11.51 1.95
N LYS A 374 -11.73 -11.91 0.93
CA LYS A 374 -12.05 -13.32 0.70
C LYS A 374 -10.80 -14.13 0.36
N ILE A 375 -9.95 -13.63 -0.53
CA ILE A 375 -8.70 -14.29 -0.89
C ILE A 375 -7.71 -14.28 0.27
N ALA A 376 -7.58 -13.17 1.01
CA ALA A 376 -6.71 -13.09 2.17
C ALA A 376 -7.14 -14.06 3.29
N HIS A 377 -8.46 -14.22 3.52
CA HIS A 377 -8.98 -15.21 4.45
C HIS A 377 -8.71 -16.64 3.97
N ARG A 378 -8.91 -16.94 2.68
CA ARG A 378 -8.54 -18.26 2.11
C ARG A 378 -7.05 -18.56 2.26
N LEU A 379 -6.21 -17.55 2.04
CA LEU A 379 -4.77 -17.61 2.28
C LEU A 379 -4.47 -17.88 3.75
N PHE A 380 -5.16 -17.23 4.68
CA PHE A 380 -5.04 -17.50 6.12
C PHE A 380 -5.40 -18.95 6.47
N ILE A 381 -6.53 -19.47 5.96
CA ILE A 381 -6.95 -20.86 6.20
C ILE A 381 -5.95 -21.86 5.59
N GLU A 382 -5.45 -21.61 4.39
CA GLU A 382 -4.38 -22.42 3.76
C GLU A 382 -3.10 -22.38 4.60
N GLY A 383 -2.69 -21.18 5.01
CA GLY A 383 -1.51 -20.96 5.83
C GLY A 383 -1.60 -21.67 7.16
N LYS A 384 -2.76 -21.63 7.83
CA LYS A 384 -2.99 -22.31 9.11
C LYS A 384 -2.76 -23.82 8.99
N LYS A 385 -3.25 -24.43 7.91
CA LYS A 385 -3.05 -25.86 7.60
C LYS A 385 -1.58 -26.16 7.26
N ARG A 386 -0.93 -25.30 6.46
CA ARG A 386 0.42 -25.50 5.93
C ARG A 386 1.52 -25.27 6.98
N LEU A 387 1.38 -24.23 7.80
CA LEU A 387 2.42 -23.79 8.74
C LEU A 387 2.41 -24.60 10.04
N LYS A 388 1.30 -25.26 10.40
CA LYS A 388 1.18 -26.07 11.63
C LYS A 388 1.60 -25.32 12.92
N CYS A 389 1.54 -23.99 12.92
CA CYS A 389 1.85 -23.10 14.06
C CYS A 389 0.55 -22.51 14.67
N SER A 390 -0.54 -23.28 14.69
CA SER A 390 -1.89 -22.82 15.03
C SER A 390 -2.08 -22.44 16.50
N ASN A 391 -1.12 -22.74 17.36
CA ASN A 391 -1.21 -22.58 18.81
C ASN A 391 -0.36 -21.41 19.33
N ARG A 392 0.18 -20.56 18.44
CA ARG A 392 0.94 -19.38 18.84
C ARG A 392 -0.01 -18.34 19.44
N VAL A 393 0.33 -17.85 20.63
CA VAL A 393 -0.46 -16.92 21.44
C VAL A 393 0.29 -15.60 21.53
N ILE A 394 -0.43 -14.49 21.42
CA ILE A 394 0.15 -13.16 21.61
C ILE A 394 -0.09 -12.74 23.06
N PRO A 395 0.96 -12.37 23.83
CA PRO A 395 0.82 -11.89 25.20
C PRO A 395 -0.20 -10.74 25.31
N LYS A 396 -0.99 -10.69 26.39
CA LYS A 396 -2.12 -9.77 26.65
C LYS A 396 -3.34 -9.94 25.74
N PHE A 397 -3.25 -10.78 24.72
CA PHE A 397 -4.32 -11.06 23.77
C PHE A 397 -4.60 -12.57 23.68
N GLU A 398 -4.35 -13.30 24.77
CA GLU A 398 -4.43 -14.76 24.85
C GLU A 398 -5.84 -15.30 24.56
N LYS A 399 -6.86 -14.47 24.83
CA LYS A 399 -8.27 -14.80 24.58
C LYS A 399 -8.67 -14.67 23.11
N LEU A 400 -7.83 -14.05 22.28
CA LEU A 400 -8.12 -13.86 20.86
C LEU A 400 -7.59 -15.03 20.04
N THR A 401 -8.43 -15.53 19.14
CA THR A 401 -8.00 -16.51 18.15
C THR A 401 -7.10 -15.87 17.10
N GLN A 402 -6.25 -16.67 16.47
CA GLN A 402 -5.43 -16.20 15.33
C GLN A 402 -6.27 -15.61 14.19
N GLU A 403 -7.52 -16.07 14.03
CA GLU A 403 -8.43 -15.58 13.00
C GLU A 403 -9.02 -14.22 13.36
N GLN A 404 -9.35 -13.99 14.64
CA GLN A 404 -9.70 -12.65 15.13
C GLN A 404 -8.51 -11.69 14.99
N LEU A 405 -7.30 -12.13 15.33
CA LEU A 405 -6.07 -11.35 15.17
C LEU A 405 -5.79 -11.00 13.70
N PHE A 406 -6.11 -11.89 12.75
CA PHE A 406 -6.06 -11.59 11.32
C PHE A 406 -6.94 -10.39 10.94
N TYR A 407 -8.22 -10.38 11.36
CA TYR A 407 -9.13 -9.27 11.08
C TYR A 407 -8.76 -7.98 11.83
N ILE A 408 -8.23 -8.10 13.05
CA ILE A 408 -7.74 -6.95 13.81
C ILE A 408 -6.53 -6.34 13.11
N ASN A 409 -5.61 -7.14 12.57
CA ASN A 409 -4.46 -6.59 11.84
C ASN A 409 -4.85 -5.90 10.53
N LEU A 410 -5.89 -6.41 9.83
CA LEU A 410 -6.50 -5.72 8.71
C LEU A 410 -7.06 -4.36 9.14
N ALA A 411 -7.94 -4.34 10.14
CA ALA A 411 -8.60 -3.09 10.56
C ALA A 411 -7.60 -2.07 11.11
N ARG A 412 -6.55 -2.53 11.79
CA ARG A 412 -5.52 -1.64 12.33
C ARG A 412 -4.70 -0.94 11.25
N SER A 413 -4.52 -1.54 10.08
CA SER A 413 -3.71 -0.95 9.02
C SER A 413 -4.31 0.31 8.41
N ILE A 414 -5.61 0.53 8.60
CA ILE A 414 -6.36 1.66 8.07
C ILE A 414 -6.89 2.61 9.14
N CYS A 415 -6.53 2.45 10.42
CA CYS A 415 -6.91 3.42 11.45
C CYS A 415 -6.39 4.81 11.06
N LYS A 416 -7.28 5.79 10.96
CA LYS A 416 -7.03 7.20 10.64
C LYS A 416 -7.87 8.10 11.53
N ASN A 417 -7.45 9.34 11.75
CA ASN A 417 -8.19 10.25 12.61
C ASN A 417 -9.41 10.73 11.81
N PRO A 418 -10.65 10.45 12.23
CA PRO A 418 -11.84 10.88 11.48
C PRO A 418 -11.91 12.40 11.29
N ASN A 419 -11.22 13.16 12.17
CA ASN A 419 -11.19 14.61 12.15
C ASN A 419 -10.02 15.21 11.34
N GLU A 420 -9.01 14.42 10.95
CA GLU A 420 -7.92 14.88 10.06
C GLU A 420 -8.29 14.52 8.63
N ASN A 421 -8.98 15.44 7.95
CA ASN A 421 -9.20 15.33 6.51
C ASN A 421 -8.40 16.45 5.80
N PRO A 422 -7.27 16.14 5.12
CA PRO A 422 -6.58 17.09 4.26
C PRO A 422 -7.38 17.39 2.98
N ASP A 423 -8.31 16.50 2.59
CA ASP A 423 -9.13 16.60 1.38
C ASP A 423 -10.60 16.82 1.76
N LYS A 424 -10.89 17.94 2.43
CA LYS A 424 -12.23 18.53 2.34
C LYS A 424 -12.26 19.38 1.06
N PRO A 425 -12.82 18.93 -0.07
CA PRO A 425 -13.41 19.88 -0.99
C PRO A 425 -14.57 20.58 -0.24
N ASP A 426 -14.79 21.86 -0.52
CA ASP A 426 -15.90 22.69 0.00
C ASP A 426 -17.29 22.20 -0.47
N ASP A 427 -17.53 20.89 -0.54
CA ASP A 427 -18.79 20.30 -0.94
C ASP A 427 -19.59 19.91 0.31
N GLU A 428 -20.71 20.60 0.53
CA GLU A 428 -21.70 20.30 1.57
C GLU A 428 -22.29 18.88 1.42
N ASN A 429 -22.02 18.18 0.31
CA ASN A 429 -22.39 16.78 0.09
C ASN A 429 -21.27 15.76 0.39
N TYR A 430 -20.13 16.18 0.97
CA TYR A 430 -19.05 15.26 1.35
C TYR A 430 -19.41 14.48 2.63
N GLU A 431 -20.24 13.45 2.49
CA GLU A 431 -20.50 12.46 3.53
C GLU A 431 -19.24 11.58 3.74
N GLY A 432 -18.36 12.02 4.64
CA GLY A 432 -17.38 11.22 5.39
C GLY A 432 -16.53 10.19 4.61
N ASN A 433 -15.28 10.55 4.33
CA ASN A 433 -14.15 9.70 3.92
C ASN A 433 -14.49 8.24 3.47
N PRO A 434 -14.40 7.92 2.16
CA PRO A 434 -14.63 6.58 1.65
C PRO A 434 -13.80 5.49 2.35
N LYS A 435 -12.55 5.77 2.76
CA LYS A 435 -11.64 4.73 3.28
C LYS A 435 -12.01 4.22 4.68
N ASP A 436 -12.57 5.08 5.54
CA ASP A 436 -12.92 4.72 6.92
C ASP A 436 -14.19 3.87 6.97
N PHE A 437 -15.18 4.16 6.12
CA PHE A 437 -16.41 3.35 5.99
C PHE A 437 -16.22 2.07 5.17
N ARG A 438 -15.24 2.06 4.26
CA ARG A 438 -15.04 0.99 3.28
C ARG A 438 -14.72 -0.36 3.91
N ILE A 439 -13.74 -0.46 4.81
CA ILE A 439 -13.47 -1.74 5.50
C ILE A 439 -14.62 -2.15 6.43
N TRP A 440 -15.39 -1.22 7.01
CA TRP A 440 -16.57 -1.57 7.82
C TRP A 440 -17.62 -2.32 7.03
N LYS A 441 -17.96 -1.76 5.86
CA LYS A 441 -18.93 -2.38 4.96
C LYS A 441 -18.41 -3.71 4.42
N VAL A 442 -17.11 -3.81 4.14
CA VAL A 442 -16.46 -5.05 3.67
C VAL A 442 -16.47 -6.14 4.74
N LEU A 443 -16.15 -5.80 5.98
CA LEU A 443 -16.16 -6.75 7.10
C LEU A 443 -17.57 -7.15 7.51
N SER A 444 -18.53 -6.21 7.52
CA SER A 444 -19.93 -6.53 7.76
C SER A 444 -20.50 -7.43 6.66
N ASN A 445 -19.98 -7.31 5.43
CA ASN A 445 -20.33 -8.18 4.32
C ASN A 445 -19.63 -9.56 4.36
N SER A 446 -18.60 -9.75 5.18
CA SER A 446 -17.86 -11.00 5.31
C SER A 446 -18.53 -11.99 6.26
N LYS A 447 -19.00 -13.12 5.73
CA LYS A 447 -19.52 -14.25 6.55
C LYS A 447 -18.44 -14.85 7.45
N SER A 448 -17.20 -14.92 6.96
CA SER A 448 -16.07 -15.42 7.72
C SER A 448 -15.73 -14.52 8.91
N PHE A 449 -15.85 -13.20 8.75
CA PHE A 449 -15.68 -12.23 9.84
C PHE A 449 -16.73 -12.45 10.93
N ALA A 450 -18.01 -12.45 10.54
CA ALA A 450 -19.12 -12.65 11.49
C ALA A 450 -18.98 -13.96 12.26
N LYS A 451 -18.52 -15.03 11.61
CA LYS A 451 -18.23 -16.31 12.27
C LYS A 451 -17.06 -16.22 13.26
N ALA A 452 -15.98 -15.53 12.90
CA ALA A 452 -14.78 -15.40 13.75
C ALA A 452 -15.06 -14.62 15.04
N PHE A 453 -15.96 -13.63 15.00
CA PHE A 453 -16.38 -12.84 16.16
C PHE A 453 -17.72 -13.27 16.76
N GLN A 454 -18.34 -14.32 16.22
CA GLN A 454 -19.62 -14.86 16.68
C GLN A 454 -20.78 -13.85 16.65
N CYS A 455 -20.76 -12.92 15.68
CA CYS A 455 -21.80 -11.92 15.53
C CYS A 455 -23.11 -12.55 15.03
N LYS A 456 -24.22 -12.25 15.71
CA LYS A 456 -25.55 -12.75 15.38
C LYS A 456 -26.10 -12.07 14.14
N VAL A 457 -26.92 -12.80 13.37
CA VAL A 457 -27.56 -12.26 12.18
C VAL A 457 -28.46 -11.08 12.57
N GLY A 458 -28.28 -9.94 11.92
CA GLY A 458 -29.00 -8.70 12.19
C GLY A 458 -28.22 -7.70 13.05
N GLU A 459 -27.11 -8.10 13.68
CA GLU A 459 -26.19 -7.15 14.31
C GLU A 459 -25.51 -6.27 13.25
N LYS A 460 -25.01 -5.11 13.67
CA LYS A 460 -24.42 -4.10 12.77
C LYS A 460 -23.30 -4.67 11.92
N MET A 461 -22.46 -5.53 12.50
CA MET A 461 -21.37 -6.20 11.80
C MET A 461 -21.75 -7.56 11.17
N ASN A 462 -23.04 -7.94 11.21
CA ASN A 462 -23.54 -9.11 10.51
C ASN A 462 -24.97 -8.87 9.96
N PRO A 463 -25.13 -7.94 9.00
CA PRO A 463 -26.41 -7.70 8.34
C PRO A 463 -26.96 -8.97 7.67
N LYS A 464 -28.29 -9.06 7.62
CA LYS A 464 -29.02 -10.18 6.98
C LYS A 464 -28.66 -10.30 5.50
N ASP A 465 -28.69 -9.16 4.80
CA ASP A 465 -28.35 -9.08 3.39
C ASP A 465 -26.84 -8.85 3.22
N LYS A 466 -26.22 -9.68 2.38
CA LYS A 466 -24.79 -9.61 2.03
C LYS A 466 -24.63 -9.70 0.52
N CYS A 467 -23.74 -8.91 -0.04
CA CYS A 467 -23.38 -8.92 -1.45
C CYS A 467 -22.18 -9.83 -1.69
N GLU A 468 -22.29 -10.79 -2.60
CA GLU A 468 -21.16 -11.65 -2.98
C GLU A 468 -20.95 -11.62 -4.50
N PHE A 469 -19.86 -10.97 -4.92
CA PHE A 469 -19.40 -11.00 -6.31
C PHE A 469 -18.56 -12.27 -6.56
N TRP A 470 -17.29 -12.22 -6.15
CA TRP A 470 -16.28 -13.28 -6.28
C TRP A 470 -16.46 -14.35 -5.23
#